data_AF-F8QA02-F1
#
_entry.id   AF-F8QA02-F1
#
_cell.length_a   1.000
_cell.length_b   1.000
_cell.length_c   1.000
_cell.angle_alpha   90.00
_cell.angle_beta   90.00
_cell.angle_gamma   90.00
#
_symmetry.space_group_name_H-M   'P 1'
#
loop_
_entity.id
_entity.type
_entity.pdbx_description
1 polymer ?
#
loop_
_entity_poly.entity_id
_entity_poly.type
_entity_poly.pdbx_seq_one_letter_code
_entity_poly.pdbx_strand_id
1 'polypeptide(L)'
;MLSQSQPTYVNALLHSMRAQILALTTQLAELQAHPPAATPLLEKKFNKKVEVVADPGAFDGERAQFAEWWIKLQIWVKANWDAFADDFEVVTTVLSRLKGPVECYTAGVWPVWDDLKVEIKKYFKPQAERDWEHQQIRTFKQGNMRTDDFVTRFLALSI
;
A
#
# COMPACT_ATOMS: atom_id res chain seq x y z
N MET A 1 12.34 -7.94 -60.65
CA MET A 1 10.99 -7.62 -60.14
C MET A 1 11.14 -7.04 -58.74
N LEU A 2 10.98 -5.73 -58.59
CA LEU A 2 11.27 -4.99 -57.34
C LEU A 2 9.96 -4.61 -56.63
N SER A 3 9.79 -5.22 -55.45
CA SER A 3 9.09 -4.75 -54.24
C SER A 3 7.90 -3.77 -54.41
N GLN A 4 6.68 -4.29 -54.38
CA GLN A 4 5.44 -3.52 -54.16
C GLN A 4 4.58 -4.12 -53.02
N SER A 5 5.14 -4.32 -51.83
CA SER A 5 4.34 -4.83 -50.68
C SER A 5 4.47 -4.06 -49.38
N GLN A 6 5.28 -2.99 -49.31
CA GLN A 6 5.46 -2.21 -48.08
C GLN A 6 4.29 -1.25 -47.72
N PRO A 7 3.62 -0.55 -48.65
CA PRO A 7 2.55 0.39 -48.28
C PRO A 7 1.31 -0.31 -47.72
N THR A 8 0.99 -1.50 -48.21
CA THR A 8 -0.21 -2.26 -47.87
C THR A 8 -0.16 -2.82 -46.46
N TYR A 9 1.01 -3.28 -46.00
CA TYR A 9 1.19 -3.82 -44.65
C TYR A 9 1.04 -2.73 -43.57
N VAL A 10 1.64 -1.56 -43.80
CA VAL A 10 1.55 -0.42 -42.85
C VAL A 10 0.12 0.08 -42.74
N ASN A 11 -0.60 0.17 -43.86
CA ASN A 11 -2.00 0.57 -43.86
C ASN A 11 -2.88 -0.48 -43.15
N ALA A 12 -2.66 -1.78 -43.39
CA ALA A 12 -3.39 -2.83 -42.70
C ALA A 12 -3.15 -2.83 -41.19
N LEU A 13 -1.91 -2.60 -40.76
CA LEU A 13 -1.56 -2.48 -39.35
C LEU A 13 -2.23 -1.24 -38.71
N LEU A 14 -2.20 -0.10 -39.39
CA LEU A 14 -2.85 1.12 -38.92
C LEU A 14 -4.36 0.95 -38.78
N HIS A 15 -5.01 0.28 -39.73
CA HIS A 15 -6.43 -0.04 -39.65
C HIS A 15 -6.75 -1.00 -38.50
N SER A 16 -5.93 -2.01 -38.28
CA SER A 16 -6.06 -2.95 -37.15
C SER A 16 -5.94 -2.22 -35.81
N MET A 17 -4.95 -1.35 -35.65
CA MET A 17 -4.77 -0.56 -34.42
C MET A 17 -5.94 0.39 -34.17
N ARG A 18 -6.46 1.04 -35.22
CA ARG A 18 -7.65 1.89 -35.10
C ARG A 18 -8.89 1.08 -34.69
N ALA A 19 -9.06 -0.13 -35.20
CA ALA A 19 -10.16 -1.01 -34.81
C ALA A 19 -10.04 -1.45 -33.34
N GLN A 20 -8.84 -1.76 -32.85
CA GLN A 20 -8.61 -2.09 -31.44
C GLN A 20 -8.88 -0.91 -30.50
N ILE A 21 -8.42 0.29 -30.85
CA ILE A 21 -8.70 1.51 -30.06
C ILE A 21 -10.19 1.78 -30.00
N LEU A 22 -10.91 1.64 -31.12
CA LEU A 22 -12.36 1.76 -31.15
C LEU A 22 -13.05 0.72 -30.25
N ALA A 23 -12.64 -0.54 -30.31
CA ALA A 23 -13.21 -1.60 -29.47
C ALA A 23 -13.00 -1.31 -27.97
N LEU A 24 -11.80 -0.90 -27.58
CA LEU A 24 -11.50 -0.52 -26.19
C LEU A 24 -12.27 0.72 -25.74
N THR A 25 -12.42 1.71 -26.63
CA THR A 25 -13.19 2.92 -26.35
C THR A 25 -14.68 2.62 -26.19
N THR A 26 -15.22 1.71 -27.01
CA THR A 26 -16.61 1.24 -26.90
C THR A 26 -16.83 0.48 -25.59
N GLN A 27 -15.93 -0.42 -25.20
CA GLN A 27 -16.02 -1.12 -23.91
C GLN A 27 -15.95 -0.15 -22.73
N LEU A 28 -15.09 0.88 -22.80
CA LEU A 28 -15.01 1.91 -21.77
C LEU A 28 -16.29 2.76 -21.71
N ALA A 29 -16.85 3.10 -22.87
CA ALA A 29 -18.11 3.82 -22.97
C ALA A 29 -19.29 2.99 -22.46
N GLU A 30 -19.32 1.68 -22.70
CA GLU A 30 -20.34 0.77 -22.15
C GLU A 30 -20.23 0.70 -20.62
N LEU A 31 -19.01 0.62 -20.07
CA LEU A 31 -18.77 0.69 -18.62
C LEU A 31 -19.18 2.05 -18.02
N GLN A 32 -19.14 3.14 -18.79
CA GLN A 32 -19.55 4.48 -18.36
C GLN A 32 -21.05 4.78 -18.59
N ALA A 33 -21.65 4.21 -19.63
CA ALA A 33 -23.04 4.44 -20.04
C ALA A 33 -24.04 3.54 -19.29
N HIS A 34 -23.55 2.43 -18.71
CA HIS A 34 -24.24 1.74 -17.63
C HIS A 34 -23.72 2.26 -16.31
N PRO A 35 -24.29 3.33 -15.70
CA PRO A 35 -24.15 3.46 -14.28
C PRO A 35 -24.67 2.13 -13.70
N PRO A 36 -23.89 1.42 -12.88
CA PRO A 36 -24.50 0.39 -12.05
C PRO A 36 -25.63 1.11 -11.33
N ALA A 37 -26.85 0.59 -11.42
CA ALA A 37 -27.96 1.04 -10.59
C ALA A 37 -27.45 1.09 -9.16
N ALA A 38 -27.08 2.29 -8.69
CA ALA A 38 -26.26 2.56 -7.51
C ALA A 38 -25.69 1.29 -6.85
N THR A 39 -24.73 0.61 -7.49
CA THR A 39 -23.89 -0.28 -6.69
C THR A 39 -23.12 0.68 -5.80
N PRO A 40 -23.31 0.64 -4.47
CA PRO A 40 -22.72 1.63 -3.60
C PRO A 40 -21.21 1.54 -3.79
N LEU A 41 -20.64 2.58 -4.41
CA LEU A 41 -19.22 2.82 -4.49
C LEU A 41 -18.71 2.91 -3.05
N LEU A 42 -18.36 1.76 -2.47
CA LEU A 42 -17.59 1.54 -1.25
C LEU A 42 -17.82 2.49 -0.05
N GLU A 43 -18.94 3.18 0.03
CA GLU A 43 -19.54 3.60 1.29
C GLU A 43 -20.30 2.40 1.84
N LYS A 44 -19.62 1.26 1.96
CA LYS A 44 -20.02 0.25 2.94
C LYS A 44 -19.70 0.91 4.27
N LYS A 45 -20.61 1.79 4.73
CA LYS A 45 -20.65 2.24 6.11
C LYS A 45 -20.56 0.97 6.93
N PHE A 46 -19.43 0.80 7.62
CA PHE A 46 -19.20 -0.31 8.55
C PHE A 46 -20.16 -0.13 9.73
N ASN A 47 -21.45 -0.34 9.48
CA ASN A 47 -22.54 -0.19 10.44
C ASN A 47 -22.79 -1.50 11.19
N LYS A 48 -21.90 -2.49 11.06
CA LYS A 48 -21.92 -3.65 11.93
C LYS A 48 -21.05 -3.32 13.14
N LYS A 49 -21.63 -2.57 14.08
CA LYS A 49 -21.07 -2.31 15.40
C LYS A 49 -20.74 -3.66 16.08
N VAL A 50 -19.47 -4.00 16.12
CA VAL A 50 -18.86 -4.53 17.35
C VAL A 50 -17.86 -3.48 17.79
N GLU A 51 -18.38 -2.54 18.56
CA GLU A 51 -17.78 -1.30 19.08
C GLU A 51 -16.72 -1.59 20.16
N VAL A 52 -15.87 -2.60 19.99
CA VAL A 52 -14.88 -2.99 21.02
C VAL A 52 -13.55 -2.28 20.80
N VAL A 53 -13.18 -1.95 19.56
CA VAL A 53 -11.90 -1.28 19.23
C VAL A 53 -12.12 -0.15 18.24
N ALA A 54 -11.68 1.04 18.60
CA ALA A 54 -11.74 2.22 17.74
C ALA A 54 -10.95 2.03 16.43
N ASP A 55 -11.46 2.58 15.33
CA ASP A 55 -10.75 2.60 14.05
C ASP A 55 -9.41 3.34 14.20
N PRO A 56 -8.28 2.76 13.74
CA PRO A 56 -6.96 3.36 13.88
C PRO A 56 -6.74 4.58 12.98
N GLY A 57 -7.69 4.90 12.09
CA GLY A 57 -7.56 5.96 11.11
C GLY A 57 -6.56 5.63 9.99
N ALA A 58 -6.44 6.56 9.05
CA ALA A 58 -5.46 6.47 7.98
C ALA A 58 -4.05 6.78 8.50
N PHE A 59 -3.07 5.96 8.12
CA PHE A 59 -1.67 6.26 8.24
C PHE A 59 -1.34 7.40 7.28
N ASP A 60 -0.74 8.46 7.81
CA ASP A 60 -0.37 9.67 7.07
C ASP A 60 0.98 9.53 6.32
N GLY A 61 1.71 8.45 6.59
CA GLY A 61 3.05 8.20 6.05
C GLY A 61 4.17 8.56 7.02
N GLU A 62 3.87 9.10 8.21
CA GLU A 62 4.85 9.48 9.22
C GLU A 62 5.43 8.22 9.89
N ARG A 63 6.63 7.83 9.44
CA ARG A 63 7.29 6.57 9.83
C ARG A 63 7.53 6.42 11.33
N ALA A 64 7.75 7.51 12.06
CA ALA A 64 7.94 7.50 13.52
C ALA A 64 6.69 6.99 14.26
N GLN A 65 5.50 7.22 13.70
CA GLN A 65 4.22 6.80 14.27
C GLN A 65 3.77 5.43 13.73
N PHE A 66 4.50 4.85 12.78
CA PHE A 66 4.13 3.59 12.14
C PHE A 66 3.98 2.45 13.15
N ALA A 67 4.89 2.31 14.11
CA ALA A 67 4.82 1.23 15.10
C ALA A 67 3.54 1.32 15.96
N GLU A 68 3.19 2.52 16.41
CA GLU A 68 1.99 2.77 17.20
C GLU A 68 0.72 2.53 16.37
N TRP A 69 0.66 3.11 15.17
CA TRP A 69 -0.46 2.94 14.25
C TRP A 69 -0.64 1.47 13.83
N TRP A 70 0.45 0.78 13.51
CA TRP A 70 0.45 -0.61 13.08
C TRP A 70 -0.07 -1.54 14.16
N ILE A 71 0.32 -1.35 15.43
CA ILE A 71 -0.21 -2.13 16.55
C ILE A 71 -1.72 -1.90 16.70
N LYS A 72 -2.19 -0.64 16.64
CA LYS A 72 -3.63 -0.31 16.69
C LYS A 72 -4.40 -0.99 15.56
N LEU A 73 -3.86 -0.97 14.34
CA LEU A 73 -4.46 -1.63 13.18
C LEU A 73 -4.54 -3.15 13.34
N GLN A 74 -3.47 -3.79 13.82
CA GLN A 74 -3.47 -5.25 14.03
C GLN A 74 -4.50 -5.69 15.07
N ILE A 75 -4.66 -4.92 16.15
CA ILE A 75 -5.70 -5.17 17.17
C ILE A 75 -7.08 -4.98 16.56
N TRP A 76 -7.28 -3.90 15.79
CA TRP A 76 -8.54 -3.60 15.12
C TRP A 76 -8.94 -4.70 14.13
N VAL A 77 -8.05 -5.16 13.25
CA VAL A 77 -8.32 -6.25 12.30
C VAL A 77 -8.69 -7.53 13.03
N LYS A 78 -7.96 -7.90 14.10
CA LYS A 78 -8.28 -9.09 14.90
C LYS A 78 -9.63 -8.99 15.60
N ALA A 79 -9.97 -7.81 16.14
CA ALA A 79 -11.26 -7.59 16.81
C ALA A 79 -12.44 -7.62 15.85
N ASN A 80 -12.21 -7.29 14.57
CA ASN A 80 -13.22 -7.26 13.52
C ASN A 80 -13.12 -8.47 12.57
N TRP A 81 -12.37 -9.52 12.93
CA TRP A 81 -12.06 -10.63 12.03
C TRP A 81 -13.32 -11.27 11.41
N ASP A 82 -14.33 -11.55 12.23
CA ASP A 82 -15.59 -12.18 11.80
C ASP A 82 -16.48 -11.27 10.91
N ALA A 83 -16.15 -9.98 10.80
CA ALA A 83 -16.88 -9.05 9.95
C ALA A 83 -16.36 -9.04 8.50
N PHE A 84 -15.16 -9.57 8.25
CA PHE A 84 -14.59 -9.70 6.91
C PHE A 84 -15.08 -10.99 6.25
N ALA A 85 -15.48 -10.90 4.98
CA ALA A 85 -15.94 -12.06 4.22
C ALA A 85 -14.77 -12.97 3.77
N ASP A 86 -13.61 -12.38 3.46
CA ASP A 86 -12.43 -13.04 2.95
C ASP A 86 -11.16 -12.21 3.20
N ASP A 87 -9.99 -12.78 2.86
CA ASP A 87 -8.69 -12.09 2.94
C ASP A 87 -8.63 -10.86 2.03
N PHE A 88 -9.38 -10.84 0.93
CA PHE A 88 -9.45 -9.69 0.03
C PHE A 88 -10.05 -8.46 0.73
N GLU A 89 -11.16 -8.62 1.47
CA GLU A 89 -11.74 -7.54 2.26
C GLU A 89 -10.77 -7.05 3.35
N VAL A 90 -10.04 -7.96 4.01
CA VAL A 90 -9.01 -7.57 5.00
C VAL A 90 -7.92 -6.74 4.34
N VAL A 91 -7.35 -7.22 3.23
CA VAL A 91 -6.23 -6.59 2.55
C VAL A 91 -6.62 -5.22 1.99
N THR A 92 -7.75 -5.12 1.29
CA THR A 92 -8.24 -3.84 0.74
C THR A 92 -8.56 -2.82 1.85
N THR A 93 -9.12 -3.27 2.96
CA THR A 93 -9.40 -2.42 4.13
C THR A 93 -8.12 -1.89 4.77
N VAL A 94 -7.07 -2.70 4.87
CA VAL A 94 -5.77 -2.30 5.41
C VAL A 94 -5.05 -1.35 4.47
N LEU A 95 -5.03 -1.64 3.17
CA LEU A 95 -4.37 -0.79 2.17
C LEU A 95 -5.04 0.57 2.02
N SER A 96 -6.38 0.64 2.07
CA SER A 96 -7.09 1.92 2.01
C SER A 96 -6.74 2.88 3.15
N ARG A 97 -6.29 2.34 4.28
CA ARG A 97 -5.82 3.12 5.43
C ARG A 97 -4.33 3.45 5.36
N LEU A 98 -3.60 2.93 4.39
CA LEU A 98 -2.15 3.07 4.32
C LEU A 98 -1.81 4.06 3.21
N LYS A 99 -1.37 5.28 3.55
CA LYS A 99 -0.83 6.19 2.53
C LYS A 99 0.58 5.76 2.12
N GLY A 100 0.78 5.62 0.81
CA GLY A 100 2.10 5.41 0.20
C GLY A 100 2.12 4.25 -0.80
N PRO A 101 3.20 4.10 -1.57
CA PRO A 101 3.34 3.00 -2.52
C PRO A 101 3.65 1.71 -1.77
N VAL A 102 2.62 0.95 -1.43
CA VAL A 102 2.74 -0.45 -1.01
C VAL A 102 2.27 -1.31 -2.17
N GLU A 103 3.24 -1.81 -2.94
CA GLU A 103 2.98 -2.78 -4.00
C GLU A 103 2.86 -4.17 -3.37
N CYS A 104 1.75 -4.44 -2.68
CA CYS A 104 1.46 -5.78 -2.15
C CYS A 104 0.93 -6.76 -3.22
N TYR A 105 0.81 -6.29 -4.47
CA TYR A 105 0.27 -7.05 -5.59
C TYR A 105 1.40 -7.74 -6.34
N THR A 106 1.75 -8.95 -5.92
CA THR A 106 2.67 -9.80 -6.68
C THR A 106 1.85 -10.77 -7.54
N ALA A 107 1.93 -10.63 -8.86
CA ALA A 107 1.38 -11.58 -9.84
C ALA A 107 -0.16 -11.80 -9.84
N GLY A 108 -0.96 -10.80 -9.42
CA GLY A 108 -2.43 -10.85 -9.56
C GLY A 108 -3.16 -11.69 -8.51
N VAL A 109 -2.46 -12.16 -7.48
CA VAL A 109 -3.03 -12.88 -6.34
C VAL A 109 -2.99 -11.99 -5.12
N TRP A 110 -4.11 -11.87 -4.41
CA TRP A 110 -4.16 -11.14 -3.15
C TRP A 110 -3.45 -11.94 -2.05
N PRO A 111 -2.57 -11.31 -1.26
CA PRO A 111 -1.90 -11.99 -0.16
C PRO A 111 -2.90 -12.33 0.95
N VAL A 112 -2.65 -13.42 1.67
CA VAL A 112 -3.34 -13.69 2.94
C VAL A 112 -2.86 -12.67 3.97
N TRP A 113 -3.63 -12.45 5.04
CA TRP A 113 -3.28 -11.50 6.11
C TRP A 113 -1.86 -11.67 6.66
N ASP A 114 -1.38 -12.92 6.80
CA ASP A 114 -0.01 -13.19 7.26
C ASP A 114 1.07 -12.69 6.31
N ASP A 115 0.91 -12.92 5.01
CA ASP A 115 1.84 -12.46 3.98
C ASP A 115 1.83 -10.93 3.84
N LEU A 116 0.65 -10.32 3.95
CA LEU A 116 0.50 -8.87 3.94
C LEU A 116 1.30 -8.21 5.08
N LYS A 117 1.28 -8.80 6.28
CA LYS A 117 2.06 -8.29 7.41
C LYS A 117 3.56 -8.35 7.15
N VAL A 118 4.05 -9.37 6.44
CA VAL A 118 5.47 -9.49 6.09
C VAL A 118 5.85 -8.39 5.10
N GLU A 119 5.06 -8.21 4.05
CA GLU A 119 5.36 -7.22 3.02
C GLU A 119 5.31 -5.79 3.57
N ILE A 120 4.30 -5.45 4.37
CA ILE A 120 4.24 -4.13 5.04
C ILE A 120 5.46 -3.94 5.95
N LYS A 121 5.81 -4.92 6.79
CA LYS A 121 6.98 -4.80 7.68
C LYS A 121 8.29 -4.59 6.92
N LYS A 122 8.46 -5.20 5.75
CA LYS A 122 9.65 -5.03 4.90
C LYS A 122 9.85 -3.58 4.46
N TYR A 123 8.78 -2.85 4.14
CA TYR A 123 8.86 -1.45 3.75
C TYR A 123 9.20 -0.51 4.91
N PHE A 124 8.73 -0.82 6.11
CA PHE A 124 8.83 0.09 7.25
C PHE A 124 9.95 -0.24 8.24
N LYS A 125 10.33 -1.52 8.44
CA LYS A 125 11.38 -1.90 9.40
C LYS A 125 12.76 -1.29 9.12
N PRO A 126 13.37 -1.48 7.93
CA PRO A 126 14.74 -1.03 7.71
C PRO A 126 14.89 0.49 7.77
N GLN A 127 13.83 1.24 7.48
CA GLN A 127 13.84 2.69 7.57
C GLN A 127 13.48 3.17 8.98
N ALA A 128 12.52 2.53 9.67
CA ALA A 128 12.17 2.89 11.04
C ALA A 128 13.33 2.68 12.01
N GLU A 129 14.12 1.62 11.84
CA GLU A 129 15.35 1.38 12.62
C GLU A 129 16.38 2.49 12.37
N ARG A 130 16.67 2.83 11.10
CA ARG A 130 17.56 3.95 10.76
C ARG A 130 17.06 5.31 11.26
N ASP A 131 15.76 5.59 11.11
CA ASP A 131 15.18 6.85 11.56
C ASP A 131 15.21 6.95 13.09
N TRP A 132 15.01 5.83 13.79
CA TRP A 132 15.17 5.73 15.24
C TRP A 132 16.62 5.97 15.65
N GLU A 133 17.60 5.33 15.01
CA GLU A 133 19.03 5.56 15.26
C GLU A 133 19.42 7.02 15.04
N HIS A 134 18.98 7.63 13.93
CA HIS A 134 19.19 9.06 13.68
C HIS A 134 18.58 9.95 14.76
N GLN A 135 17.38 9.62 15.25
CA GLN A 135 16.75 10.36 16.32
C GLN A 135 17.49 10.20 17.66
N GLN A 136 17.95 8.99 17.97
CA GLN A 136 18.79 8.74 19.15
C GLN A 136 20.07 9.58 19.06
N ILE A 137 20.80 9.55 17.94
CA ILE A 137 22.01 10.36 17.74
C ILE A 137 21.73 11.85 17.90
N ARG A 138 20.65 12.38 17.28
CA ARG A 138 20.29 13.80 17.36
C ARG A 138 19.98 14.28 18.76
N THR A 139 19.46 13.39 19.61
CA THR A 139 19.07 13.72 20.98
C THR A 139 20.12 13.33 22.01
N PHE A 140 21.11 12.50 21.62
CA PHE A 140 22.19 12.06 22.50
C PHE A 140 23.13 13.22 22.84
N LYS A 141 23.19 13.55 24.13
CA LYS A 141 24.05 14.61 24.67
C LYS A 141 24.94 14.01 25.74
N GLN A 142 26.19 14.46 25.80
CA GLN A 142 27.17 13.98 26.79
C GLN A 142 26.70 14.19 28.23
N GLY A 143 26.03 15.30 28.54
CA GLY A 143 25.56 15.60 29.89
C GLY A 143 26.71 15.55 30.90
N ASN A 144 26.50 14.81 32.00
CA ASN A 144 27.51 14.58 33.04
C ASN A 144 28.30 13.26 32.84
N MET A 145 28.17 12.63 31.68
CA MET A 145 28.80 11.35 31.38
C MET A 145 30.30 11.54 31.13
N ARG A 146 31.10 10.58 31.59
CA ARG A 146 32.54 10.53 31.28
C ARG A 146 32.73 10.46 29.76
N THR A 147 33.75 11.17 29.26
CA THR A 147 34.00 11.31 27.81
C THR A 147 34.18 9.97 27.12
N ASP A 148 34.87 9.01 27.77
CA ASP A 148 35.06 7.66 27.25
C ASP A 148 33.73 6.90 27.10
N ASP A 149 32.87 6.92 28.12
CA ASP A 149 31.54 6.31 28.07
C ASP A 149 30.65 6.93 26.99
N PHE A 150 30.72 8.26 26.83
CA PHE A 150 30.00 8.97 25.79
C PHE A 150 30.45 8.53 24.39
N VAL A 151 31.77 8.48 24.14
CA VAL A 151 32.33 8.08 22.85
C VAL A 151 31.97 6.62 22.54
N THR A 152 32.07 5.71 23.50
CA THR A 152 31.70 4.31 23.31
C THR A 152 30.23 4.15 22.94
N ARG A 153 29.31 4.84 23.63
CA ARG A 153 27.87 4.75 23.36
C ARG A 153 27.47 5.45 22.07
N PHE A 154 28.08 6.59 21.75
CA PHE A 154 27.83 7.30 20.50
C PHE A 154 28.27 6.45 19.28
N LEU A 155 29.45 5.84 19.34
CA LEU A 155 29.94 4.96 18.28
C LEU A 155 29.05 3.73 18.08
N ALA A 156 28.51 3.16 19.17
CA ALA A 156 27.57 2.04 19.09
C ALA A 156 26.23 2.41 18.42
N LEU A 157 25.83 3.69 18.44
CA LEU A 157 24.62 4.20 17.82
C LEU A 157 24.84 4.70 16.36
N SER A 158 26.09 4.76 15.90
CA SER A 158 26.49 5.37 14.61
C SER A 158 26.86 4.36 13.51
N ILE A 159 26.52 3.08 13.70
CA ILE A 159 26.83 1.95 12.79
C ILE A 159 25.61 1.67 11.92
#